data_AF-A0AAX4JCY4-F1
#
_entry.id   AF-A0AAX4JCY4-F1
#
_cell.length_a   1.000
_cell.length_b   1.000
_cell.length_c   1.000
_cell.angle_alpha   90.00
_cell.angle_beta   90.00
_cell.angle_gamma   90.00
#
_symmetry.space_group_name_H-M   'P 1'
#
loop_
_entity.id
_entity.type
_entity.pdbx_description
1 polymer ?
#
loop_
_entity_poly.entity_id
_entity_poly.type
_entity_poly.pdbx_seq_one_letter_code
_entity_poly.pdbx_strand_id
1 'polypeptide(L)'
;MTYSNRTGYFDFKTSIKGVETDIKILETPTHIFIYVSQAEEQINLFDDELKNILKKRNIKRRKELEVFCNLKSEENLDDVGVYIHTLFVK
;
A
#
# COMPACT_ATOMS: atom_id res chain seq x y z
N MET A 1 -11.40 15.49 20.04
CA MET A 1 -11.03 14.70 18.85
C MET A 1 -10.67 13.30 19.30
N THR A 2 -11.48 12.30 18.97
CA THR A 2 -11.24 10.90 19.31
C THR A 2 -10.27 10.31 18.29
N TYR A 3 -8.99 10.21 18.65
CA TYR A 3 -8.09 9.29 17.96
C TYR A 3 -8.62 7.88 18.22
N SER A 4 -8.99 7.17 17.16
CA SER A 4 -9.25 5.74 17.29
C SER A 4 -7.92 5.08 17.69
N ASN A 5 -7.79 4.65 18.95
CA ASN A 5 -6.61 3.93 19.46
C ASN A 5 -6.49 2.49 18.92
N ARG A 6 -7.16 2.20 17.80
CA ARG A 6 -7.21 0.84 17.25
C ARG A 6 -6.09 0.66 16.25
N THR A 7 -5.33 -0.42 16.46
CA THR A 7 -4.43 -0.97 15.46
C THR A 7 -5.21 -1.96 14.60
N GLY A 8 -5.08 -1.86 13.29
CA GLY A 8 -5.68 -2.78 12.32
C GLY A 8 -4.59 -3.46 11.50
N TYR A 9 -4.76 -4.74 11.21
CA TYR A 9 -3.89 -5.51 10.34
C TYR A 9 -4.72 -6.21 9.27
N PHE A 10 -4.28 -6.10 8.02
CA PHE A 10 -4.88 -6.77 6.86
C PHE A 10 -3.77 -7.47 6.09
N ASP A 11 -4.00 -8.72 5.73
CA ASP A 11 -3.06 -9.58 5.01
C ASP A 11 -3.85 -10.43 4.04
N PHE A 12 -3.60 -10.23 2.76
CA PHE A 12 -4.32 -10.93 1.71
C PHE A 12 -3.55 -10.88 0.39
N LYS A 13 -3.87 -11.87 -0.45
CA LYS A 13 -3.42 -11.92 -1.84
C LYS A 13 -4.55 -11.51 -2.78
N THR A 14 -4.21 -10.82 -3.85
CA THR A 14 -5.17 -10.45 -4.90
C THR A 14 -4.50 -10.47 -6.28
N SER A 15 -5.27 -10.25 -7.35
CA SER A 15 -4.74 -10.13 -8.71
C SER A 15 -4.93 -8.70 -9.20
N ILE A 16 -3.84 -8.01 -9.51
CA ILE A 16 -3.84 -6.66 -10.10
C ILE A 16 -3.27 -6.80 -11.51
N LYS A 17 -4.10 -6.48 -12.52
CA LYS A 17 -3.76 -6.65 -13.95
C LYS A 17 -3.29 -8.08 -14.31
N GLY A 18 -3.85 -9.09 -13.65
CA GLY A 18 -3.47 -10.49 -13.89
C GLY A 18 -2.18 -10.92 -13.20
N VAL A 19 -1.56 -10.05 -12.39
CA VAL A 19 -0.38 -10.36 -11.59
C VAL A 19 -0.80 -10.62 -10.14
N GLU A 20 -0.44 -11.78 -9.60
CA GLU A 20 -0.65 -12.07 -8.17
C GLU A 20 0.14 -11.06 -7.33
N THR A 21 -0.54 -10.45 -6.37
CA THR A 21 -0.02 -9.37 -5.54
C THR A 21 -0.31 -9.68 -4.09
N ASP A 22 0.74 -9.83 -3.29
CA ASP A 22 0.67 -9.90 -1.83
C ASP A 22 0.59 -8.48 -1.25
N ILE A 23 -0.42 -8.22 -0.42
CA ILE A 23 -0.65 -6.91 0.20
C ILE A 23 -0.82 -7.10 1.70
N LYS A 24 -0.02 -6.36 2.47
CA LYS A 24 -0.15 -6.29 3.93
C LYS A 24 -0.23 -4.85 4.37
N ILE A 25 -1.18 -4.55 5.25
CA ILE A 25 -1.42 -3.20 5.76
C ILE A 25 -1.49 -3.27 7.27
N LEU A 26 -0.60 -2.55 7.95
CA LEU A 26 -0.66 -2.30 9.38
C LEU A 26 -1.00 -0.83 9.61
N GLU A 27 -2.21 -0.56 10.09
CA GLU A 27 -2.63 0.77 10.49
C GLU A 27 -2.52 0.88 12.02
N THR A 28 -1.71 1.82 12.50
CA THR A 28 -1.58 2.19 13.91
C THR A 28 -2.21 3.57 14.15
N PRO A 29 -2.29 4.09 15.38
CA PRO A 29 -2.79 5.44 15.62
C PRO A 29 -2.01 6.55 14.89
N THR A 30 -0.71 6.36 14.65
CA THR A 30 0.20 7.39 14.10
C THR A 30 0.73 7.06 12.71
N HIS A 31 0.84 5.77 12.36
CA HIS A 31 1.45 5.31 11.11
C HIS A 31 0.54 4.36 10.35
N ILE A 32 0.76 4.28 9.05
CA ILE A 32 0.26 3.24 8.16
C ILE A 32 1.49 2.63 7.49
N PHE A 33 1.67 1.33 7.66
CA PHE A 33 2.69 0.55 6.97
C PHE A 33 2.01 -0.27 5.88
N ILE A 34 2.51 -0.16 4.66
CA ILE A 34 1.98 -0.87 3.50
C ILE A 34 3.10 -1.68 2.88
N TYR A 35 2.87 -2.98 2.75
CA TYR A 35 3.73 -3.90 2.02
C TYR A 35 2.98 -4.34 0.76
N VAL A 36 3.67 -4.30 -0.37
CA VAL A 36 3.19 -4.82 -1.66
C VAL A 36 4.31 -5.64 -2.30
N SER A 37 4.00 -6.86 -2.75
CA SER A 37 4.93 -7.66 -3.54
C SER A 37 4.25 -8.40 -4.69
N GLN A 38 4.82 -8.32 -5.89
CA GLN A 38 4.37 -9.01 -7.11
C GLN A 38 5.41 -9.99 -7.69
N ALA A 39 6.63 -10.00 -7.14
CA ALA A 39 7.72 -10.82 -7.65
C ALA A 39 8.56 -11.34 -6.47
N GLU A 40 8.22 -12.51 -5.93
CA GLU A 40 8.97 -13.07 -4.79
C GLU A 40 10.44 -13.40 -5.16
N GLU A 41 10.73 -13.65 -6.44
CA GLU A 41 12.05 -14.06 -6.93
C GLU A 41 12.95 -12.90 -7.39
N GLN A 42 12.40 -11.70 -7.62
CA GLN A 42 13.15 -10.52 -8.10
C GLN A 42 12.76 -9.29 -7.28
N ILE A 43 13.77 -8.52 -6.87
CA ILE A 43 13.58 -7.30 -6.08
C ILE A 43 13.67 -6.10 -7.03
N ASN A 44 12.54 -5.51 -7.37
CA ASN A 44 12.42 -4.21 -8.04
C ASN A 44 11.63 -3.26 -7.13
N LEU A 45 12.33 -2.42 -6.38
CA LEU A 45 11.73 -1.56 -5.35
C LEU A 45 11.19 -0.27 -5.95
N PHE A 46 9.97 0.10 -5.53
CA PHE A 46 9.25 1.32 -5.92
C PHE A 46 8.62 2.02 -4.69
N ASP A 47 9.31 1.95 -3.56
CA ASP A 47 8.82 2.38 -2.24
C ASP A 47 8.40 3.87 -2.26
N ASP A 48 9.29 4.73 -2.76
CA ASP A 48 9.09 6.18 -2.78
C ASP A 48 8.03 6.58 -3.81
N GLU A 49 8.00 5.93 -4.97
CA GLU A 49 7.05 6.22 -6.03
C GLU A 49 5.63 5.85 -5.60
N LEU A 50 5.44 4.67 -5.00
CA LEU A 50 4.15 4.28 -4.45
C LEU A 50 3.75 5.20 -3.28
N LYS A 51 4.67 5.49 -2.34
CA LYS A 51 4.42 6.43 -1.23
C LYS A 51 3.96 7.80 -1.74
N ASN A 52 4.57 8.32 -2.80
CA ASN A 52 4.19 9.59 -3.43
C ASN A 52 2.80 9.54 -4.07
N ILE A 53 2.45 8.45 -4.77
CA ILE A 53 1.11 8.26 -5.35
C ILE A 53 0.05 8.23 -4.25
N LEU A 54 0.26 7.46 -3.20
CA LEU A 54 -0.69 7.32 -2.09
C LEU A 54 -0.86 8.62 -1.30
N LYS A 55 0.22 9.39 -1.10
CA LYS A 55 0.16 10.73 -0.50
C LYS A 55 -0.64 11.70 -1.36
N LYS A 56 -0.41 11.74 -2.69
CA LYS A 56 -1.21 12.57 -3.62
C LYS A 56 -2.70 12.22 -3.59
N ARG A 57 -3.02 10.94 -3.41
CA ARG A 57 -4.39 10.43 -3.26
C ARG A 57 -4.98 10.63 -1.85
N ASN A 58 -4.24 11.26 -0.93
CA ASN A 58 -4.71 11.67 0.41
C ASN A 58 -5.13 10.52 1.34
N ILE A 59 -4.47 9.36 1.24
CA ILE A 59 -4.69 8.26 2.20
C ILE A 59 -4.39 8.77 3.61
N LYS A 60 -5.44 8.86 4.44
CA LYS A 60 -5.38 9.15 5.88
C LYS A 60 -4.36 10.24 6.25
N ARG A 61 -4.51 11.44 5.65
CA ARG A 61 -3.64 12.65 5.77
C ARG A 61 -3.00 12.99 7.15
N ARG A 62 -3.50 12.44 8.25
CA ARG A 62 -3.01 12.70 9.61
C ARG A 62 -2.03 11.64 10.13
N LYS A 63 -1.82 10.57 9.38
CA LYS A 63 -0.90 9.47 9.74
C LYS A 63 0.31 9.51 8.84
N GLU A 64 1.46 9.17 9.40
CA GLU A 64 2.67 8.89 8.64
C GLU A 64 2.45 7.64 7.79
N LEU A 65 3.06 7.62 6.60
CA LEU A 65 2.91 6.54 5.64
C LEU A 65 4.28 5.95 5.35
N GLU A 66 4.44 4.66 5.62
CA GLU A 66 5.62 3.88 5.26
C GLU A 66 5.24 2.77 4.28
N VAL A 67 6.06 2.60 3.26
CA VAL A 67 5.75 1.72 2.13
C VAL A 67 6.96 0.87 1.82
N PHE A 68 6.72 -0.43 1.63
CA PHE A 68 7.61 -1.35 0.93
C PHE A 68 6.87 -1.85 -0.31
N CYS A 69 7.45 -1.67 -1.48
CA CYS A 69 6.80 -1.96 -2.75
C CYS A 69 7.76 -2.67 -3.70
N ASN A 70 7.56 -3.97 -3.88
CA ASN A 70 8.27 -4.78 -4.86
C ASN A 70 7.34 -5.15 -6.03
N LEU A 71 7.56 -4.58 -7.21
CA LEU A 71 6.69 -4.81 -8.36
C LEU A 71 7.38 -5.58 -9.48
N LYS A 72 6.60 -6.30 -10.29
CA LYS A 72 7.15 -6.98 -11.47
C LYS A 72 7.65 -6.00 -12.53
N SER A 73 7.02 -4.84 -12.64
CA SER A 73 7.40 -3.74 -13.53
C SER A 73 6.85 -2.41 -13.02
N GLU A 74 7.47 -1.31 -13.42
CA GLU A 74 7.01 0.06 -13.11
C GLU A 74 5.60 0.34 -13.64
N GLU A 75 5.21 -0.29 -14.76
CA GLU A 75 3.88 -0.15 -15.37
C GLU A 75 2.73 -0.51 -14.43
N ASN A 76 2.98 -1.39 -13.45
CA ASN A 76 1.96 -1.81 -12.47
C ASN A 76 1.74 -0.80 -11.35
N LEU A 77 2.58 0.23 -11.23
CA LEU A 77 2.65 1.11 -10.07
C LEU A 77 1.36 1.92 -9.87
N ASP A 78 0.81 2.52 -10.93
CA ASP A 78 -0.42 3.31 -10.79
C ASP A 78 -1.62 2.43 -10.46
N ASP A 79 -1.74 1.24 -11.07
CA ASP A 79 -2.83 0.30 -10.79
C ASP A 79 -2.80 -0.19 -9.34
N VAL A 80 -1.60 -0.51 -8.82
CA VAL A 80 -1.39 -0.83 -7.40
C VAL A 80 -1.78 0.34 -6.51
N GLY A 81 -1.37 1.56 -6.86
CA GLY A 81 -1.70 2.77 -6.13
C GLY A 81 -3.21 3.07 -6.11
N VAL A 82 -3.90 2.88 -7.23
CA VAL A 82 -5.36 2.97 -7.33
C VAL A 82 -6.01 1.93 -6.43
N TYR A 83 -5.60 0.67 -6.53
CA TYR A 83 -6.18 -0.44 -5.76
C TYR A 83 -6.05 -0.18 -4.26
N ILE A 84 -4.85 0.13 -3.75
CA ILE A 84 -4.63 0.40 -2.33
C ILE A 84 -5.49 1.57 -1.87
N HIS A 85 -5.55 2.67 -2.64
CA HIS A 85 -6.40 3.80 -2.29
C HIS A 85 -7.87 3.40 -2.13
N THR A 86 -8.40 2.52 -2.99
CA THR A 86 -9.80 2.06 -2.85
C THR A 86 -10.08 1.30 -1.55
N LEU A 87 -9.08 0.67 -0.94
CA LEU A 87 -9.24 -0.03 0.35
C LEU A 87 -9.51 0.94 1.51
N PHE A 88 -9.06 2.20 1.40
CA PHE A 88 -9.20 3.22 2.45
C PHE A 88 -10.42 4.13 2.28
N VAL A 89 -11.07 4.11 1.11
CA VAL A 89 -12.25 4.94 0.79
C VAL A 89 -13.56 4.19 0.96
N LYS A 90 -13.53 2.85 1.09
CA LYS A 90 -14.66 2.05 1.57
C LYS A 90 -14.93 2.29 3.05
#